data_AF-A0A7K3WW78-F1
#
_entry.id   AF-A0A7K3WW78-F1
#
_cell.length_a   1.000
_cell.length_b   1.000
_cell.length_c   1.000
_cell.angle_alpha   90.00
_cell.angle_beta   90.00
_cell.angle_gamma   90.00
#
_symmetry.space_group_name_H-M   'P 1'
#
loop_
_entity.id
_entity.type
_entity.pdbx_description
1 polymer ?
#
loop_
_entity_poly.entity_id
_entity_poly.type
_entity_poly.pdbx_seq_one_letter_code
_entity_poly.pdbx_strand_id
1 'polypeptide(L)'
;MKKFNNLLLFATALLFLPFLQSCNDDDDNSGNDPATMTYPHTIAFSHFENIDFKMWTNGAEVNTTGLNFIDFVEDDEDDSFLVAEYYESSPGLTFTEDSVFSMAPDSTIEGHPYIISNDSVYTQIDGFFGSDTIVNVFIGLGSPSHLRLVQGFSQYCDTYTGELTIISCSSNLHQKFHTLESALDEFGITALEDIEEGDTLIVNNRYVHFQ
;
A
#
# COMPACT_ATOMS: atom_id res chain seq x y z
N MET A 1 12.00 -55.66 37.64
CA MET A 1 12.71 -55.00 36.53
C MET A 1 11.69 -54.41 35.57
N LYS A 2 11.84 -53.12 35.27
CA LYS A 2 10.94 -52.28 34.48
C LYS A 2 10.92 -52.73 33.02
N LYS A 3 9.74 -53.04 32.46
CA LYS A 3 9.49 -53.21 31.03
C LYS A 3 8.11 -52.67 30.67
N PHE A 4 7.89 -51.39 30.93
CA PHE A 4 6.77 -50.61 30.39
C PHE A 4 7.36 -49.24 30.08
N ASN A 5 7.79 -49.03 28.83
CA ASN A 5 8.07 -47.70 28.27
C ASN A 5 8.32 -47.67 26.75
N ASN A 6 8.46 -48.83 26.08
CA ASN A 6 8.70 -48.82 24.62
C ASN A 6 7.44 -48.97 23.76
N LEU A 7 6.28 -49.34 24.34
CA LEU A 7 5.05 -49.50 23.55
C LEU A 7 4.33 -48.17 23.30
N LEU A 8 4.44 -47.22 24.25
CA LEU A 8 3.78 -45.91 24.13
C LEU A 8 4.49 -44.98 23.12
N LEU A 9 5.81 -45.11 22.97
CA LEU A 9 6.62 -44.36 22.00
C LEU A 9 6.40 -44.80 20.54
N PHE A 10 5.99 -46.05 20.30
CA PHE A 10 5.66 -46.53 18.95
C PHE A 10 4.25 -46.10 18.53
N ALA A 11 3.30 -46.00 19.46
CA ALA A 11 1.92 -45.60 19.16
C ALA A 11 1.80 -44.10 18.82
N THR A 12 2.62 -43.24 19.43
CA THR A 12 2.66 -41.80 19.07
C THR A 12 3.37 -41.54 17.75
N ALA A 13 4.40 -42.30 17.38
CA ALA A 13 5.07 -42.16 16.08
C ALA A 13 4.17 -42.56 14.89
N LEU A 14 3.25 -43.52 15.08
CA LEU A 14 2.30 -43.96 14.06
C LEU A 14 1.11 -43.01 13.83
N LEU A 15 0.80 -42.13 14.80
CA LEU A 15 -0.26 -41.13 14.67
C LEU A 15 0.18 -39.84 13.94
N PHE A 16 1.49 -39.65 13.72
CA PHE A 16 2.03 -38.51 12.95
C PHE A 16 2.38 -38.85 11.49
N LEU A 17 2.38 -40.13 11.11
CA LEU A 17 2.63 -40.55 9.73
C LEU A 17 1.55 -40.13 8.70
N PRO A 18 0.24 -40.00 9.01
CA PRO A 18 -0.71 -39.53 8.01
C PRO A 18 -0.62 -38.02 7.73
N PHE A 19 0.10 -37.22 8.55
CA PHE A 19 0.31 -35.79 8.28
C PHE A 19 1.46 -35.50 7.31
N LEU A 20 2.31 -36.48 7.00
CA LEU A 20 3.39 -36.33 6.02
C LEU A 20 3.01 -36.84 4.62
N GLN A 21 1.79 -37.37 4.45
CA GLN A 21 1.30 -37.90 3.17
C GLN A 21 0.26 -37.01 2.47
N SER A 22 -0.02 -35.82 3.01
CA SER A 22 -0.91 -34.81 2.41
C SER A 22 -0.23 -33.88 1.39
N CYS A 23 1.03 -34.11 1.04
CA CYS A 23 1.74 -33.27 0.04
C CYS A 23 2.06 -34.03 -1.25
N ASN A 24 1.25 -35.01 -1.66
CA ASN A 24 1.59 -35.80 -2.85
C ASN A 24 0.43 -36.23 -3.75
N ASP A 25 -0.72 -35.57 -3.65
CA ASP A 25 -1.82 -35.67 -4.62
C ASP A 25 -2.38 -34.25 -4.85
N ASP A 26 -1.69 -33.45 -5.67
CA ASP A 26 -2.25 -32.24 -6.31
C ASP A 26 -1.86 -32.23 -7.80
N ASP A 27 -1.79 -33.43 -8.39
CA ASP A 27 -1.65 -33.67 -9.84
C ASP A 27 -3.02 -33.66 -10.55
N ASP A 28 -3.95 -32.81 -10.09
CA ASP A 28 -5.18 -32.53 -10.82
C ASP A 28 -4.99 -31.28 -11.69
N ASN A 29 -4.48 -31.57 -12.87
CA ASN A 29 -4.40 -30.75 -14.07
C ASN A 29 -5.69 -29.94 -14.31
N SER A 30 -5.77 -28.75 -13.73
CA SER A 30 -6.82 -27.77 -13.97
C SER A 30 -6.24 -26.51 -14.63
N GLY A 31 -5.52 -26.67 -15.75
CA GLY A 31 -5.51 -25.68 -16.85
C GLY A 31 -5.17 -24.22 -16.51
N ASN A 32 -4.57 -23.97 -15.34
CA ASN A 32 -4.10 -22.69 -14.88
C ASN A 32 -2.62 -22.88 -14.53
N ASP A 33 -1.81 -23.28 -15.52
CA ASP A 33 -0.43 -22.83 -15.47
C ASP A 33 -0.52 -21.31 -15.26
N PRO A 34 0.10 -20.74 -14.21
CA PRO A 34 0.16 -19.29 -14.07
C PRO A 34 0.68 -18.78 -15.41
N ALA A 35 -0.11 -17.94 -16.09
CA ALA A 35 0.16 -17.49 -17.43
C ALA A 35 1.67 -17.24 -17.56
N THR A 36 2.33 -18.01 -18.43
CA THR A 36 3.79 -18.07 -18.44
C THR A 36 4.29 -16.65 -18.63
N MET A 37 4.88 -16.07 -17.57
CA MET A 37 5.28 -14.67 -17.61
C MET A 37 6.35 -14.51 -18.68
N THR A 38 6.04 -13.73 -19.71
CA THR A 38 7.00 -13.35 -20.73
C THR A 38 7.74 -12.11 -20.26
N TYR A 39 9.02 -12.28 -19.95
CA TYR A 39 9.92 -11.18 -19.63
C TYR A 39 10.63 -10.63 -20.88
N PRO A 40 10.97 -9.33 -20.92
CA PRO A 40 10.66 -8.31 -19.92
C PRO A 40 9.18 -7.90 -19.96
N HIS A 41 8.66 -7.45 -18.82
CA HIS A 41 7.30 -6.96 -18.68
C HIS A 41 7.31 -5.54 -18.10
N THR A 42 6.77 -4.56 -18.83
CA THR A 42 6.74 -3.16 -18.39
C THR A 42 5.34 -2.80 -17.92
N ILE A 43 5.23 -2.23 -16.73
CA ILE A 43 3.97 -1.70 -16.20
C ILE A 43 3.80 -0.23 -16.60
N ALA A 44 2.58 0.13 -16.98
CA ALA A 44 2.18 1.49 -17.27
C ALA A 44 0.98 1.88 -16.40
N PHE A 45 0.90 3.15 -16.03
CA PHE A 45 -0.30 3.67 -15.36
C PHE A 45 -1.54 3.47 -16.24
N SER A 46 -2.65 3.11 -15.59
CA SER A 46 -3.94 2.90 -16.24
C SER A 46 -4.96 3.94 -15.82
N HIS A 47 -5.29 3.99 -14.53
CA HIS A 47 -6.29 4.90 -13.95
C HIS A 47 -6.28 4.82 -12.41
N PHE A 48 -7.06 5.70 -11.76
CA PHE A 48 -7.44 5.55 -10.35
C PHE A 48 -8.82 4.90 -10.20
N GLU A 49 -9.02 4.12 -9.14
CA GLU A 49 -10.30 3.53 -8.76
C GLU A 49 -10.54 3.67 -7.24
N ASN A 50 -11.78 3.40 -6.80
CA ASN A 50 -12.19 3.37 -5.38
C ASN A 50 -11.79 4.63 -4.61
N ILE A 51 -12.00 5.79 -5.22
CA ILE A 51 -11.71 7.10 -4.64
C ILE A 51 -12.77 7.40 -3.56
N ASP A 52 -12.41 7.23 -2.29
CA ASP A 52 -13.21 7.65 -1.14
C ASP A 52 -12.64 8.97 -0.61
N PHE A 53 -13.25 10.09 -1.03
CA PHE A 53 -12.92 11.42 -0.54
C PHE A 53 -13.97 11.87 0.46
N LYS A 54 -13.56 12.00 1.73
CA LYS A 54 -14.40 12.50 2.81
C LYS A 54 -13.74 13.69 3.49
N MET A 55 -14.58 14.59 3.97
CA MET A 55 -14.13 15.78 4.67
C MET A 55 -15.10 16.08 5.82
N TRP A 56 -14.54 16.43 6.97
CA TRP A 56 -15.26 16.96 8.13
C TRP A 56 -14.81 18.38 8.38
N THR A 57 -15.76 19.27 8.63
CA THR A 57 -15.48 20.62 9.12
C THR A 57 -16.47 20.97 10.21
N ASN A 58 -16.01 21.64 11.27
CA ASN A 58 -16.85 22.00 12.41
C ASN A 58 -17.61 20.79 13.00
N GLY A 59 -16.91 19.66 13.14
CA GLY A 59 -17.49 18.40 13.66
C GLY A 59 -18.54 17.73 12.76
N ALA A 60 -18.74 18.17 11.51
CA ALA A 60 -19.74 17.63 10.60
C ALA A 60 -19.13 17.18 9.26
N GLU A 61 -19.57 16.03 8.76
CA GLU A 61 -19.21 15.57 7.41
C GLU A 61 -19.84 16.49 6.35
N VAL A 62 -19.05 16.90 5.38
CA VAL A 62 -19.51 17.68 4.23
C VAL A 62 -19.67 16.80 3.00
N ASN A 63 -20.60 17.17 2.14
CA ASN A 63 -20.75 16.49 0.86
C ASN A 63 -19.59 16.87 -0.08
N THR A 64 -18.73 15.90 -0.39
CA THR A 64 -17.58 16.04 -1.28
C THR A 64 -17.91 15.82 -2.76
N THR A 65 -19.19 15.59 -3.09
CA THR A 65 -19.63 15.40 -4.49
C THR A 65 -19.26 16.62 -5.34
N GLY A 66 -18.41 16.42 -6.35
CA GLY A 66 -17.98 17.47 -7.27
C GLY A 66 -16.83 18.34 -6.74
N LEU A 67 -16.31 18.06 -5.55
CA LEU A 67 -15.06 18.64 -5.06
C LEU A 67 -13.88 17.79 -5.55
N ASN A 68 -12.75 18.43 -5.82
CA ASN A 68 -11.51 17.74 -6.14
C ASN A 68 -10.60 17.73 -4.92
N PHE A 69 -10.17 16.55 -4.46
CA PHE A 69 -9.35 16.43 -3.25
C PHE A 69 -8.03 17.22 -3.39
N ILE A 70 -7.49 17.35 -4.61
CA ILE A 70 -6.21 18.02 -4.84
C ILE A 70 -6.25 19.51 -4.49
N ASP A 71 -7.43 20.12 -4.51
CA ASP A 71 -7.62 21.53 -4.14
C ASP A 71 -7.41 21.75 -2.63
N PHE A 72 -7.27 20.67 -1.84
CA PHE A 72 -7.14 20.69 -0.39
C PHE A 72 -5.80 20.13 0.11
N VAL A 73 -4.94 19.66 -0.79
CA VAL A 73 -3.59 19.22 -0.45
C VAL A 73 -2.65 20.42 -0.57
N GLU A 74 -1.65 20.51 0.31
CA GLU A 74 -0.61 21.54 0.17
C GLU A 74 0.19 21.26 -1.11
N ASP A 75 0.37 22.27 -1.95
CA ASP A 75 0.99 22.15 -3.29
C ASP A 75 2.53 22.05 -3.19
N ASP A 76 3.00 21.08 -2.40
CA ASP A 76 4.41 20.78 -2.18
C ASP A 76 4.84 19.61 -3.09
N GLU A 77 6.12 19.59 -3.48
CA GLU A 77 6.70 18.52 -4.33
C GLU A 77 6.45 17.11 -3.76
N ASP A 78 6.31 17.04 -2.43
CA ASP A 78 6.06 15.82 -1.67
C ASP A 78 4.68 15.22 -1.90
N ASP A 79 3.68 15.95 -2.41
CA ASP A 79 2.31 15.42 -2.60
C ASP A 79 1.96 15.12 -4.08
N SER A 80 2.92 15.33 -4.98
CA SER A 80 2.75 15.15 -6.43
C SER A 80 2.29 13.74 -6.84
N PHE A 81 2.62 12.69 -6.09
CA PHE A 81 2.20 11.31 -6.38
C PHE A 81 0.70 11.04 -6.16
N LEU A 82 -0.06 12.02 -5.67
CA LEU A 82 -1.51 11.89 -5.47
C LEU A 82 -2.29 12.11 -6.78
N VAL A 83 -1.70 12.69 -7.83
CA VAL A 83 -2.41 12.98 -9.09
C VAL A 83 -2.00 12.05 -10.23
N ALA A 84 -2.83 11.99 -11.28
CA ALA A 84 -2.62 11.05 -12.39
C ALA A 84 -1.38 11.44 -13.20
N GLU A 85 -1.17 12.75 -13.36
CA GLU A 85 -0.10 13.37 -14.12
C GLU A 85 1.28 12.93 -13.63
N TYR A 86 1.46 12.69 -12.33
CA TYR A 86 2.70 12.12 -11.79
C TYR A 86 3.00 10.74 -12.36
N TYR A 87 2.01 9.85 -12.39
CA TYR A 87 2.18 8.49 -12.90
C TYR A 87 2.26 8.44 -14.43
N GLU A 88 1.53 9.32 -15.13
CA GLU A 88 1.57 9.43 -16.59
C GLU A 88 2.91 9.99 -17.10
N SER A 89 3.52 10.92 -16.34
CA SER A 89 4.81 11.52 -16.68
C SER A 89 6.01 10.70 -16.18
N SER A 90 5.79 9.74 -15.28
CA SER A 90 6.82 8.84 -14.77
C SER A 90 6.97 7.63 -15.68
N PRO A 91 8.18 7.36 -16.24
CA PRO A 91 8.45 6.15 -17.00
C PRO A 91 8.14 4.87 -16.18
N GLY A 92 7.51 3.90 -16.85
CA GLY A 92 7.06 2.64 -16.24
C GLY A 92 8.19 1.74 -15.73
N LEU A 93 7.90 0.93 -14.72
CA LEU A 93 8.83 -0.08 -14.20
C LEU A 93 8.86 -1.30 -15.14
N THR A 94 10.05 -1.84 -15.41
CA THR A 94 10.23 -3.05 -16.22
C THR A 94 10.71 -4.22 -15.37
N PHE A 95 9.88 -5.25 -15.23
CA PHE A 95 10.21 -6.51 -14.59
C PHE A 95 10.99 -7.43 -15.55
N THR A 96 12.06 -8.01 -15.04
CA THR A 96 12.85 -9.10 -15.63
C THR A 96 12.81 -10.31 -14.69
N GLU A 97 13.41 -11.45 -15.06
CA GLU A 97 13.25 -12.74 -14.38
C GLU A 97 13.45 -12.72 -12.84
N ASP A 98 14.24 -11.78 -12.29
CA ASP A 98 14.53 -11.64 -10.87
C ASP A 98 14.65 -10.18 -10.35
N SER A 99 14.31 -9.20 -11.18
CA SER A 99 14.63 -7.79 -10.92
C SER A 99 13.65 -6.82 -11.58
N VAL A 100 13.50 -5.63 -10.99
CA VAL A 100 12.71 -4.53 -11.55
C VAL A 100 13.66 -3.39 -11.92
N PHE A 101 13.45 -2.80 -13.09
CA PHE A 101 14.20 -1.67 -13.58
C PHE A 101 13.33 -0.42 -13.66
N SER A 102 13.86 0.69 -13.20
CA SER A 102 13.32 2.04 -13.44
C SER A 102 14.18 2.72 -14.51
N MET A 103 13.55 3.46 -15.42
CA MET A 103 14.24 4.42 -16.27
C MET A 103 13.99 5.80 -15.68
N ALA A 104 14.99 6.59 -15.34
CA ALA A 104 14.73 8.01 -15.06
C ALA A 104 14.54 8.79 -16.38
N PRO A 105 13.79 9.92 -16.39
CA PRO A 105 13.66 10.80 -17.57
C PRO A 105 15.01 11.23 -18.19
N ASP A 106 16.10 11.17 -17.42
CA ASP A 106 17.47 11.57 -17.74
C ASP A 106 18.50 10.41 -17.80
N SER A 107 18.03 9.18 -18.03
CA SER A 107 18.72 8.07 -18.73
C SER A 107 19.68 7.13 -18.00
N THR A 108 19.62 7.00 -16.67
CA THR A 108 20.22 5.84 -15.99
C THR A 108 19.16 4.78 -15.69
N ILE A 109 19.39 3.56 -16.17
CA ILE A 109 18.62 2.38 -15.78
C ILE A 109 19.14 1.90 -14.44
N GLU A 110 18.30 1.88 -13.42
CA GLU A 110 18.61 1.33 -12.09
C GLU A 110 17.78 0.07 -11.85
N GLY A 111 18.42 -0.99 -11.34
CA GLY A 111 17.80 -2.30 -11.11
C GLY A 111 17.75 -2.67 -9.64
N HIS A 112 16.61 -3.19 -9.19
CA HIS A 112 16.38 -3.61 -7.80
C HIS A 112 15.79 -5.03 -7.76
N PRO A 113 16.15 -5.85 -6.76
CA PRO A 113 15.48 -7.13 -6.55
C PRO A 113 14.02 -6.90 -6.13
N TYR A 114 13.09 -7.72 -6.64
CA TYR A 114 11.70 -7.72 -6.18
C TYR A 114 11.33 -9.03 -5.49
N ILE A 115 10.32 -8.98 -4.63
CA ILE A 115 9.74 -10.15 -3.96
C ILE A 115 8.27 -10.26 -4.36
N ILE A 116 7.82 -11.46 -4.75
CA ILE A 116 6.41 -11.77 -4.99
C ILE A 116 5.89 -12.63 -3.84
N SER A 117 4.78 -12.23 -3.21
CA SER A 117 4.11 -13.01 -2.14
C SER A 117 2.62 -12.69 -2.12
N ASN A 118 1.76 -13.72 -2.10
CA ASN A 118 0.30 -13.61 -1.90
C ASN A 118 -0.34 -12.40 -2.61
N ASP A 119 -0.24 -12.37 -3.94
CA ASP A 119 -0.75 -11.28 -4.78
C ASP A 119 -0.17 -9.93 -4.43
N SER A 120 1.13 -9.86 -4.15
CA SER A 120 1.82 -8.60 -3.89
C SER A 120 3.23 -8.66 -4.44
N VAL A 121 3.67 -7.54 -4.99
CA VAL A 121 5.03 -7.30 -5.49
C VAL A 121 5.64 -6.18 -4.67
N TYR A 122 6.81 -6.44 -4.10
CA TYR A 122 7.54 -5.52 -3.23
C TYR A 122 8.92 -5.25 -3.82
N THR A 123 9.34 -3.99 -3.83
CA THR A 123 10.76 -3.63 -4.04
C THR A 123 11.25 -2.77 -2.87
N GLN A 124 12.48 -3.04 -2.45
CA GLN A 124 13.20 -2.23 -1.47
C GLN A 124 14.15 -1.32 -2.25
N ILE A 125 13.81 -0.04 -2.33
CA ILE A 125 14.71 0.99 -2.85
C ILE A 125 15.44 1.57 -1.63
N ASP A 126 16.51 0.91 -1.21
CA ASP A 126 17.37 1.45 -0.15
C ASP A 126 18.34 2.47 -0.75
N GLY A 127 18.47 3.59 -0.05
CA GLY A 127 19.72 4.35 0.01
C GLY A 127 20.85 3.42 0.43
N PHE A 128 21.60 2.95 -0.55
CA PHE A 128 22.81 2.17 -0.35
C PHE A 128 23.81 2.99 0.49
N PHE A 129 24.27 2.44 1.61
CA PHE A 129 25.40 2.94 2.41
C PHE A 129 25.21 4.29 3.14
N GLY A 130 24.33 4.32 4.14
CA GLY A 130 24.46 5.26 5.27
C GLY A 130 23.97 6.68 5.01
N SER A 131 22.99 6.88 4.13
CA SER A 131 22.17 8.10 4.17
C SER A 131 20.93 7.86 5.03
N ASP A 132 20.57 8.86 5.85
CA ASP A 132 19.38 8.85 6.72
C ASP A 132 18.07 9.02 5.93
N THR A 133 18.06 8.67 4.64
CA THR A 133 16.94 8.90 3.74
C THR A 133 16.24 7.57 3.49
N ILE A 134 15.11 7.38 4.16
CA ILE A 134 14.18 6.28 3.88
C ILE A 134 13.53 6.61 2.53
N VAL A 135 13.78 5.78 1.52
CA VAL A 135 13.10 5.89 0.23
C VAL A 135 12.06 4.77 0.12
N ASN A 136 10.93 5.17 -0.48
CA ASN A 136 9.66 4.46 -0.51
C ASN A 136 9.77 2.97 -0.84
N VAL A 137 9.19 2.14 0.03
CA VAL A 137 8.91 0.74 -0.26
C VAL A 137 7.71 0.70 -1.20
N PHE A 138 7.95 0.42 -2.48
CA PHE A 138 6.85 0.26 -3.43
C PHE A 138 6.16 -1.08 -3.17
N ILE A 139 4.98 -1.04 -2.57
CA ILE A 139 4.12 -2.19 -2.31
C ILE A 139 2.96 -2.18 -3.30
N GLY A 140 3.09 -2.97 -4.37
CA GLY A 140 1.99 -3.27 -5.28
C GLY A 140 1.24 -4.51 -4.82
N LEU A 141 -0.09 -4.48 -4.89
CA LEU A 141 -0.92 -5.68 -4.83
C LEU A 141 -1.20 -6.15 -6.27
N GLY A 142 -1.05 -7.42 -6.54
CA GLY A 142 -1.33 -8.07 -7.81
C GLY A 142 -0.13 -8.85 -8.34
N SER A 143 -0.11 -9.02 -9.66
CA SER A 143 1.00 -9.64 -10.39
C SER A 143 1.71 -8.57 -11.22
N PRO A 144 2.94 -8.79 -11.67
CA PRO A 144 3.60 -7.92 -12.64
C PRO A 144 2.69 -7.45 -13.79
N SER A 145 1.79 -8.31 -14.31
CA SER A 145 0.85 -7.97 -15.40
C SER A 145 -0.30 -7.03 -15.02
N HIS A 146 -0.62 -6.94 -13.73
CA HIS A 146 -1.74 -6.16 -13.20
C HIS A 146 -1.40 -5.79 -11.76
N LEU A 147 -0.83 -4.61 -11.57
CA LEU A 147 -0.49 -4.10 -10.25
C LEU A 147 -1.45 -2.99 -9.83
N ARG A 148 -1.74 -2.93 -8.54
CA ARG A 148 -2.39 -1.78 -7.93
C ARG A 148 -1.62 -1.32 -6.70
N LEU A 149 -1.53 -0.01 -6.50
CA LEU A 149 -1.06 0.58 -5.25
C LEU A 149 -2.26 1.03 -4.43
N VAL A 150 -2.21 0.81 -3.13
CA VAL A 150 -3.21 1.32 -2.19
C VAL A 150 -2.64 2.57 -1.54
N GLN A 151 -3.28 3.72 -1.75
CA GLN A 151 -2.86 4.99 -1.17
C GLN A 151 -3.96 5.56 -0.29
N GLY A 152 -3.60 5.92 0.94
CA GLY A 152 -4.41 6.71 1.85
C GLY A 152 -3.67 8.01 2.18
N PHE A 153 -4.40 9.11 2.16
CA PHE A 153 -3.94 10.43 2.56
C PHE A 153 -4.90 10.98 3.62
N SER A 154 -4.38 11.58 4.68
CA SER A 154 -5.16 12.33 5.64
C SER A 154 -4.50 13.66 5.96
N GLN A 155 -5.32 14.68 6.18
CA GLN A 155 -4.86 16.01 6.56
C GLN A 155 -5.78 16.59 7.63
N TYR A 156 -5.19 17.15 8.68
CA TYR A 156 -5.90 17.83 9.74
C TYR A 156 -5.42 19.27 9.85
N CYS A 157 -6.36 20.21 9.82
CA CYS A 157 -6.12 21.64 10.02
C CYS A 157 -6.88 22.12 11.26
N ASP A 158 -6.14 22.66 12.23
CA ASP A 158 -6.66 23.12 13.53
C ASP A 158 -6.84 24.66 13.53
N THR A 159 -7.94 25.12 14.12
CA THR A 159 -8.28 26.53 14.30
C THR A 159 -8.46 26.88 15.78
N TYR A 160 -7.62 27.77 16.31
CA TYR A 160 -7.73 28.16 17.72
C TYR A 160 -8.90 29.13 17.96
N THR A 161 -9.64 28.89 19.04
CA THR A 161 -10.73 29.77 19.49
C THR A 161 -10.23 31.20 19.79
N GLY A 162 -10.52 32.14 18.89
CA GLY A 162 -10.26 33.58 19.12
C GLY A 162 -10.26 34.42 17.86
N GLU A 163 -9.70 33.90 16.76
CA GLU A 163 -9.74 34.49 15.42
C GLU A 163 -9.86 33.34 14.41
N LEU A 164 -10.78 33.41 13.44
CA LEU A 164 -11.01 32.41 12.38
C LEU A 164 -9.83 32.31 11.40
N THR A 165 -8.66 31.91 11.90
CA THR A 165 -7.44 31.78 11.11
C THR A 165 -6.87 30.39 11.34
N ILE A 166 -6.76 29.60 10.26
CA ILE A 166 -6.08 28.30 10.26
C ILE A 166 -4.63 28.53 10.69
N ILE A 167 -4.19 27.89 11.78
CA ILE A 167 -2.86 28.12 12.34
C ILE A 167 -1.84 27.13 11.79
N SER A 168 -2.25 25.88 11.56
CA SER A 168 -1.38 24.84 11.03
C SER A 168 -2.21 23.68 10.45
N CYS A 169 -1.77 23.18 9.31
CA CYS A 169 -2.21 21.90 8.75
C CYS A 169 -1.09 20.86 8.93
N SER A 170 -1.48 19.60 9.13
CA SER A 170 -0.57 18.46 9.16
C SER A 170 -1.15 17.37 8.29
N SER A 171 -0.31 16.83 7.40
CA SER A 171 -0.68 15.84 6.40
C SER A 171 0.14 14.56 6.57
N ASN A 172 -0.48 13.39 6.35
CA ASN A 172 0.15 12.09 6.45
C ASN A 172 -0.23 11.20 5.25
N LEU A 173 0.79 10.57 4.65
CA LEU A 173 0.64 9.58 3.59
C LEU A 173 0.82 8.16 4.12
N HIS A 174 -0.09 7.26 3.75
CA HIS A 174 0.00 5.84 4.06
C HIS A 174 -0.15 4.96 2.81
N GLN A 175 0.83 4.08 2.56
CA GLN A 175 0.87 3.21 1.37
C GLN A 175 0.26 1.81 1.59
N LYS A 176 -0.65 1.65 2.56
CA LYS A 176 -1.18 0.31 2.91
C LYS A 176 -2.63 0.25 3.39
N PHE A 177 -3.46 1.24 3.02
CA PHE A 177 -4.86 1.48 3.47
C PHE A 177 -4.96 2.41 4.68
N HIS A 178 -5.90 3.35 4.62
CA HIS A 178 -6.24 4.24 5.74
C HIS A 178 -7.76 4.29 5.92
N THR A 179 -8.20 4.26 7.17
CA THR A 179 -9.61 4.35 7.60
C THR A 179 -9.83 5.66 8.33
N LEU A 180 -11.10 6.04 8.56
CA LEU A 180 -11.38 7.17 9.44
C LEU A 180 -10.79 6.94 10.84
N GLU A 181 -10.94 5.73 11.39
CA GLU A 181 -10.45 5.37 12.71
C GLU A 181 -8.93 5.52 12.81
N SER A 182 -8.19 5.08 11.79
CA SER A 182 -6.73 5.29 11.75
C SER A 182 -6.34 6.75 11.53
N ALA A 183 -7.17 7.57 10.86
CA ALA A 183 -6.93 9.01 10.72
C ALA A 183 -7.04 9.69 12.07
N LEU A 184 -8.11 9.37 12.80
CA LEU A 184 -8.37 9.90 14.12
C LEU A 184 -7.24 9.50 15.11
N ASP A 185 -6.82 8.24 15.09
CA ASP A 185 -5.70 7.75 15.93
C ASP A 185 -4.37 8.47 15.64
N GLU A 186 -4.03 8.68 14.35
CA GLU A 186 -2.82 9.39 13.93
C GLU A 186 -2.75 10.83 14.48
N PHE A 187 -3.89 11.53 14.52
CA PHE A 187 -3.98 12.88 15.05
C PHE A 187 -4.36 12.94 16.54
N GLY A 188 -4.49 11.79 17.22
CA GLY A 188 -4.86 11.73 18.64
C GLY A 188 -6.29 12.17 18.95
N ILE A 189 -7.18 12.13 17.96
CA ILE A 189 -8.60 12.49 18.05
C ILE A 189 -9.37 11.23 18.48
N THR A 190 -10.16 11.31 19.56
CA THR A 190 -10.83 10.11 20.09
C THR A 190 -12.21 9.86 19.52
N ALA A 191 -12.88 10.92 19.06
CA ALA A 191 -14.16 10.87 18.37
C ALA A 191 -14.28 12.04 17.38
N LEU A 192 -15.14 11.90 16.37
CA LEU A 192 -15.44 12.99 15.42
C LEU A 192 -15.97 14.27 16.10
N GLU A 193 -16.60 14.10 17.27
CA GLU A 193 -17.14 15.19 18.09
C GLU A 193 -16.04 16.05 18.72
N ASP A 194 -14.80 15.56 18.75
CA ASP A 194 -13.63 16.27 19.26
C ASP A 194 -13.02 17.23 18.23
N ILE A 195 -13.47 17.19 16.97
CA ILE A 195 -13.09 18.15 15.92
C ILE A 195 -13.80 19.48 16.23
N GLU A 196 -13.05 20.50 16.64
CA GLU A 196 -13.60 21.75 17.14
C GLU A 196 -14.21 22.63 16.01
N GLU A 197 -14.87 23.73 16.41
CA GLU A 197 -15.40 24.71 15.45
C GLU A 197 -14.25 25.44 14.75
N GLY A 198 -14.16 25.29 13.44
CA GLY A 198 -13.09 25.78 12.57
C GLY A 198 -12.24 24.65 12.00
N ASP A 199 -12.11 23.54 12.72
CA ASP A 199 -11.22 22.44 12.34
C ASP A 199 -11.70 21.74 11.08
N THR A 200 -10.74 21.17 10.35
CA THR A 200 -10.99 20.41 9.13
C THR A 200 -10.17 19.13 9.10
N LEU A 201 -10.85 18.00 8.90
CA LEU A 201 -10.23 16.69 8.64
C LEU A 201 -10.58 16.25 7.22
N ILE A 202 -9.56 15.94 6.44
CA ILE A 202 -9.67 15.40 5.08
C ILE A 202 -9.13 13.98 5.09
N VAL A 203 -9.87 13.06 4.49
CA VAL A 203 -9.42 11.68 4.25
C VAL A 203 -9.66 11.35 2.78
N ASN A 204 -8.62 10.90 2.10
CA ASN A 204 -8.69 10.41 0.73
C ASN A 204 -8.07 9.03 0.62
N ASN A 205 -8.86 8.03 0.25
CA ASN A 205 -8.38 6.70 -0.11
C ASN A 205 -8.57 6.46 -1.60
N ARG A 206 -7.59 5.82 -2.23
CA ARG A 206 -7.66 5.48 -3.66
C ARG A 206 -6.81 4.26 -3.98
N TYR A 207 -7.13 3.62 -5.09
CA TYR A 207 -6.26 2.65 -5.75
C TYR A 207 -5.67 3.24 -7.02
N VAL A 208 -4.37 3.06 -7.20
CA VAL A 208 -3.65 3.41 -8.43
C VAL A 208 -3.43 2.14 -9.23
N HIS A 209 -3.95 2.06 -10.45
CA HIS A 209 -3.86 0.84 -11.27
C HIS A 209 -2.79 0.94 -12.34
N PHE A 210 -2.10 -0.18 -12.57
CA PHE A 210 -1.07 -0.36 -13.60
C PHE A 210 -1.32 -1.62 -14.43
N GLN A 211 -0.92 -1.62 -15.70
CA GLN A 211 -1.08 -2.70 -16.69
C GLN A 211 0.14 -2.87 -17.59
#